data_AF-A0A127A1C8-F1
#
_entry.id   AF-A0A127A1C8-F1
#
_cell.length_a   1.000
_cell.length_b   1.000
_cell.length_c   1.000
_cell.angle_alpha   90.00
_cell.angle_beta   90.00
_cell.angle_gamma   90.00
#
_symmetry.space_group_name_H-M   'P 1'
#
loop_
_entity.id
_entity.type
_entity.pdbx_description
1 polymer ?
#
loop_
_entity_poly.entity_id
_entity_poly.type
_entity_poly.pdbx_seq_one_letter_code
_entity_poly.pdbx_strand_id
1 'polypeptide(L)'
;MTTSQDPFGTPNIPPTPHAPGRPPRPVNMISGTIGHFVEWYDWYVYGLLAAVFSGQIFPSHSAFASLIAALLTYAIGFVVRPLSGIIISPWPTGSADGPS
;
A
#
# COMPACT_ATOMS: atom_id res chain seq x y z
N MET A 1 17.07 -46.92 49.53
CA MET A 1 17.44 -45.83 48.61
C MET A 1 16.43 -45.84 47.48
N THR A 2 15.47 -44.91 47.51
CA THR A 2 14.33 -44.85 46.57
C THR A 2 14.77 -44.11 45.30
N THR A 3 14.69 -44.75 44.14
CA THR A 3 14.83 -44.08 42.84
C THR A 3 13.42 -43.80 42.35
N SER A 4 13.03 -42.52 42.41
CA SER A 4 11.78 -42.01 41.86
C SER A 4 11.95 -41.92 40.34
N GLN A 5 11.58 -42.99 39.64
CA GLN A 5 11.38 -42.98 38.19
C GLN A 5 9.91 -42.64 37.94
N ASP A 6 9.65 -41.43 37.48
CA ASP A 6 8.34 -41.05 36.98
C ASP A 6 8.01 -41.92 35.73
N PRO A 7 6.88 -42.64 35.69
CA PRO A 7 6.51 -43.54 34.58
C PRO A 7 6.23 -42.81 33.26
N PHE A 8 6.25 -41.48 33.27
CA PHE A 8 5.88 -40.61 32.17
C PHE A 8 7.01 -39.61 31.96
N GLY A 9 8.06 -40.02 31.24
CA GLY A 9 9.14 -39.14 30.82
C GLY A 9 8.57 -38.03 29.93
N THR A 10 8.28 -36.87 30.52
CA THR A 10 7.92 -35.68 29.76
C THR A 10 9.12 -35.31 28.89
N PRO A 11 8.96 -35.25 27.55
CA PRO A 11 10.04 -34.79 26.70
C PRO A 11 10.46 -33.40 27.14
N ASN A 12 11.74 -33.22 27.45
CA ASN A 12 12.32 -31.90 27.69
C ASN A 12 12.35 -31.18 26.32
N ILE A 13 11.25 -30.52 25.97
CA ILE A 13 11.15 -29.73 24.73
C ILE A 13 11.92 -28.43 24.98
N PRO A 14 13.03 -28.18 24.27
CA PRO A 14 13.73 -26.91 24.40
C PRO A 14 12.77 -25.77 24.08
N PRO A 15 12.81 -24.65 24.82
CA PRO A 15 11.96 -23.50 24.54
C PRO A 15 12.20 -23.05 23.10
N THR A 16 11.17 -23.17 22.27
CA THR A 16 11.20 -22.69 20.90
C THR A 16 11.48 -21.19 20.91
N PRO A 17 12.44 -20.68 20.11
CA PRO A 17 12.70 -19.25 19.98
C PRO A 17 11.39 -18.50 19.69
N HIS A 18 11.04 -17.53 20.52
CA HIS A 18 9.93 -16.63 20.23
C HIS A 18 10.26 -15.84 18.96
N ALA A 19 9.49 -16.06 17.90
CA ALA A 19 9.58 -15.25 16.68
C ALA A 19 9.48 -13.76 17.05
N PRO A 20 10.32 -12.87 16.46
CA PRO A 20 10.33 -11.46 16.81
C PRO A 20 8.91 -10.89 16.70
N GLY A 21 8.46 -10.24 17.78
CA GLY A 21 7.10 -9.75 17.93
C GLY A 21 6.71 -8.88 16.74
N ARG A 22 5.69 -9.31 16.00
CA ARG A 22 5.05 -8.50 14.97
C ARG A 22 4.71 -7.13 15.59
N PRO A 23 5.05 -6.01 14.94
CA PRO A 23 4.74 -4.70 15.50
C PRO A 23 3.25 -4.66 15.86
N PRO A 24 2.90 -4.05 17.00
CA PRO A 24 1.52 -4.01 17.46
C PRO A 24 0.64 -3.41 16.35
N ARG A 25 -0.44 -4.12 16.04
CA ARG A 25 -1.47 -3.78 15.01
C ARG A 25 -1.80 -2.27 14.87
N PRO A 26 -1.87 -1.43 15.93
CA PRO A 26 -2.14 0.00 15.77
C PRO A 26 -1.10 0.79 14.97
N VAL A 27 0.19 0.46 15.06
CA VAL A 27 1.25 1.23 14.36
C VAL A 27 1.13 1.11 12.84
N ASN A 28 0.73 -0.08 12.36
CA ASN A 28 0.48 -0.34 10.95
C ASN A 28 -0.79 0.38 10.44
N MET A 29 -1.80 0.55 11.30
CA MET A 29 -3.02 1.29 10.96
C MET A 29 -2.75 2.79 10.88
N ILE A 30 -2.04 3.34 11.87
CA ILE A 30 -1.71 4.77 11.90
C ILE A 30 -0.81 5.14 10.73
N SER A 31 0.22 4.33 10.44
CA SER A 31 1.08 4.55 9.27
C SER A 31 0.32 4.45 7.94
N GLY A 32 -0.61 3.49 7.80
CA GLY A 32 -1.49 3.40 6.63
C GLY A 32 -2.38 4.63 6.45
N THR A 33 -2.99 5.12 7.53
CA THR A 33 -3.87 6.31 7.49
C THR A 33 -3.10 7.59 7.20
N ILE A 34 -1.93 7.78 7.80
CA ILE A 34 -1.07 8.95 7.55
C ILE A 34 -0.57 8.92 6.10
N GLY A 35 -0.09 7.77 5.62
CA GLY A 35 0.33 7.61 4.23
C GLY A 35 -0.80 7.95 3.26
N HIS A 36 -2.00 7.42 3.52
CA HIS A 36 -3.20 7.77 2.76
C HIS A 36 -3.47 9.27 2.78
N PHE A 37 -3.48 9.91 3.95
CA PHE A 37 -3.77 11.33 4.05
C PHE A 37 -2.75 12.20 3.30
N VAL A 38 -1.46 11.89 3.42
CA VAL A 38 -0.38 12.62 2.74
C VAL A 38 -0.50 12.50 1.22
N GLU A 39 -0.81 11.30 0.73
CA GLU A 39 -1.10 11.10 -0.69
C GLU A 39 -2.29 11.98 -1.12
N TRP A 40 -3.41 11.95 -0.41
CA TRP A 40 -4.55 12.80 -0.77
C TRP A 40 -4.22 14.29 -0.72
N TYR A 41 -3.47 14.72 0.30
CA TYR A 41 -3.04 16.10 0.46
C TYR A 41 -2.24 16.59 -0.76
N ASP A 42 -1.23 15.82 -1.19
CA ASP A 42 -0.41 16.17 -2.35
C ASP A 42 -1.25 16.26 -3.63
N TRP A 43 -2.20 15.34 -3.84
CA TRP A 43 -3.11 15.37 -4.98
C TRP A 43 -4.01 16.62 -4.99
N TYR A 44 -4.53 17.05 -3.84
CA TYR A 44 -5.32 18.27 -3.74
C TYR A 44 -4.48 19.51 -4.03
N VAL A 45 -3.28 19.59 -3.46
CA VAL A 45 -2.35 20.70 -3.68
C VAL A 45 -1.98 20.78 -5.16
N TYR A 46 -1.64 19.65 -5.79
CA TYR A 46 -1.36 19.59 -7.22
C TYR A 46 -2.53 20.11 -8.07
N GLY A 47 -3.78 19.69 -7.79
CA GLY A 47 -4.96 20.16 -8.52
C GLY A 47 -5.18 21.67 -8.39
N LEU A 48 -4.93 22.24 -7.21
CA LEU A 48 -4.99 23.69 -6.98
C LEU A 48 -3.89 24.44 -7.74
N LEU A 49 -2.65 23.93 -7.69
CA LEU A 49 -1.54 24.52 -8.45
C LEU A 49 -1.78 24.40 -9.96
N ALA A 50 -2.33 23.30 -10.45
CA ALA A 50 -2.65 23.12 -11.86
C ALA A 50 -3.61 24.21 -12.37
N ALA A 51 -4.59 24.63 -11.56
CA ALA A 51 -5.46 25.75 -11.92
C ALA A 51 -4.70 27.09 -12.01
N VAL A 52 -3.81 27.35 -11.05
CA VAL A 52 -2.98 28.58 -11.00
C VAL A 52 -2.01 28.65 -12.18
N PHE A 53 -1.34 27.53 -12.50
CA PHE A 53 -0.34 27.45 -13.57
C PHE A 53 -0.91 27.06 -14.94
N SER A 54 -2.24 26.92 -15.05
CA SER A 54 -2.92 26.46 -16.26
C SER A 54 -2.54 27.26 -17.52
N GLY A 55 -2.49 28.59 -17.43
CA GLY A 55 -2.10 29.46 -18.55
C GLY A 55 -0.62 29.37 -18.94
N GLN A 56 0.25 28.94 -18.04
CA GLN A 56 1.68 28.77 -18.32
C GLN A 56 2.00 27.38 -18.89
N ILE A 57 1.34 26.34 -18.39
CA ILE A 57 1.57 24.96 -18.83
C ILE A 57 0.75 24.64 -20.09
N PHE A 58 -0.44 25.20 -20.23
CA PHE A 58 -1.32 25.04 -21.39
C PHE A 58 -1.70 26.40 -22.00
N PRO A 59 -0.76 27.09 -22.68
CA PRO A 59 -1.07 28.35 -23.34
C PRO A 59 -2.20 28.18 -24.35
N SER A 60 -3.23 29.02 -24.24
CA SER A 60 -4.38 29.00 -25.14
C SER A 60 -4.89 30.41 -25.40
N HIS A 61 -5.73 30.55 -26.42
CA HIS A 61 -6.35 31.82 -26.80
C HIS A 61 -7.41 32.29 -25.79
N SER A 62 -7.84 31.42 -24.88
CA SER A 62 -8.80 31.72 -23.81
C SER A 62 -8.33 31.11 -22.50
N ALA A 63 -8.35 31.90 -21.42
CA ALA A 63 -7.99 31.45 -20.07
C ALA A 63 -8.85 30.25 -19.62
N PHE A 64 -10.11 30.18 -20.06
CA PHE A 64 -11.00 29.07 -19.76
C PHE A 64 -10.53 27.76 -20.40
N ALA A 65 -10.01 27.81 -21.63
CA ALA A 65 -9.49 26.63 -22.33
C ALA A 65 -8.22 26.10 -21.66
N SER A 66 -7.33 26.99 -21.21
CA SER A 66 -6.14 26.62 -20.43
C SER A 66 -6.50 25.92 -19.12
N LEU A 67 -7.50 26.43 -18.40
CA LEU A 67 -7.98 25.83 -17.16
C LEU A 67 -8.54 24.41 -17.40
N ILE A 68 -9.37 24.23 -18.42
CA ILE A 68 -9.91 22.91 -18.76
C ILE A 68 -8.77 21.94 -19.10
N ALA A 69 -7.79 22.34 -19.89
CA ALA A 69 -6.66 21.48 -20.24
C ALA A 69 -5.85 21.03 -18.99
N ALA A 70 -5.63 21.93 -18.05
CA ALA A 70 -4.97 21.62 -16.78
C ALA A 70 -5.81 20.67 -15.90
N LEU A 71 -7.11 20.92 -15.78
CA LEU A 71 -8.03 20.06 -15.03
C LEU A 71 -8.19 18.67 -15.66
N LEU A 72 -8.17 18.57 -17.00
CA LEU A 72 -8.19 17.29 -17.70
C LEU A 72 -6.93 16.47 -17.44
N THR A 73 -5.76 17.12 -17.39
CA THR A 73 -4.50 16.45 -17.03
C THR A 73 -4.56 15.90 -15.61
N TYR A 74 -5.10 16.68 -14.66
CA TYR A 74 -5.38 16.19 -13.31
C TYR A 74 -6.38 15.02 -13.30
N ALA A 75 -7.44 15.09 -14.12
CA ALA A 75 -8.45 14.03 -14.24
C ALA A 75 -7.88 12.70 -14.75
N ILE A 76 -6.88 12.71 -15.64
CA ILE A 76 -6.21 11.49 -16.13
C ILE A 76 -5.63 10.68 -14.96
N GLY A 77 -5.11 11.35 -13.93
CA GLY A 77 -4.58 10.68 -12.73
C GLY A 77 -5.61 9.82 -12.00
N PHE A 78 -6.90 10.16 -12.05
CA PHE A 78 -7.97 9.35 -11.45
C PHE A 78 -8.24 8.06 -12.22
N VAL A 79 -8.01 8.07 -13.54
CA VAL A 79 -8.16 6.87 -14.39
C VAL A 79 -6.97 5.93 -14.21
N VAL A 80 -5.78 6.48 -14.00
CA VAL A 80 -4.56 5.67 -13.78
C VAL A 80 -4.63 4.89 -12.46
N ARG A 81 -5.25 5.43 -11.40
CA ARG A 81 -5.37 4.76 -10.08
C ARG A 81 -5.95 3.33 -10.13
N PRO A 82 -7.13 3.06 -10.73
CA PRO A 82 -7.64 1.70 -10.85
C PRO A 82 -6.81 0.84 -11.83
N LEU A 83 -6.24 1.44 -12.87
CA LEU A 83 -5.40 0.72 -13.83
C LEU A 83 -4.10 0.20 -13.18
N SER A 84 -3.49 0.96 -12.27
CA SER A 84 -2.30 0.53 -11.54
C SER A 84 -2.53 -0.77 -10.76
N GLY A 85 -3.71 -0.96 -10.18
CA GLY A 85 -4.05 -2.19 -9.46
C GLY A 85 -4.19 -3.40 -10.37
N ILE A 86 -4.67 -3.22 -11.60
CA ILE A 86 -4.82 -4.29 -12.60
C ILE A 86 -3.44 -4.69 -13.15
N ILE A 87 -2.58 -3.71 -13.42
CA ILE A 87 -1.26 -3.92 -14.04
C ILE A 87 -0.26 -4.54 -13.05
N ILE A 88 -0.33 -4.15 -11.77
CA ILE A 88 0.61 -4.59 -10.74
C ILE A 88 0.07 -5.81 -9.96
N SER A 89 -1.19 -6.24 -10.17
CA SER A 89 -1.72 -7.47 -9.58
C SER A 89 -0.91 -8.67 -10.10
N PRO A 90 -0.13 -9.35 -9.24
CA PRO A 90 0.67 -10.48 -9.69
C PRO A 90 -0.28 -11.61 -10.12
N TRP A 91 -0.13 -12.03 -11.38
CA TRP A 91 -0.77 -13.25 -11.87
C TRP A 91 -0.48 -14.41 -10.89
N PRO A 92 -1.49 -15.22 -10.49
CA PRO A 92 -1.24 -16.39 -9.66
C PRO A 92 -0.34 -17.32 -10.47
N THR A 93 0.95 -17.36 -10.14
CA THR A 93 1.84 -18.40 -10.67
C THR A 93 1.36 -19.70 -10.05
N GLY A 94 0.51 -20.40 -10.78
CA GLY A 94 0.13 -21.78 -10.48
C GLY A 94 1.35 -22.66 -10.65
N SER A 95 2.21 -22.72 -9.64
CA SER A 95 2.97 -23.92 -9.33
C SER A 95 2.12 -24.72 -8.36
N ALA A 96 1.01 -25.24 -8.88
CA ALA A 96 0.34 -26.37 -8.28
C ALA A 96 1.33 -27.52 -8.33
N ASP A 97 1.63 -28.07 -7.17
CA ASP A 97 2.28 -29.35 -7.03
C ASP A 97 1.61 -30.36 -7.98
N GLY A 98 2.40 -30.97 -8.86
CA GLY A 98 1.90 -32.02 -9.75
C GLY A 98 1.35 -33.18 -8.92
N PRO A 99 0.24 -33.82 -9.35
CA PRO A 99 -0.21 -35.02 -8.67
C PRO A 99 0.86 -36.12 -8.81
N SER A 100 1.23 -36.69 -7.65
CA SER A 100 2.16 -37.79 -7.39
C SER A 100 2.26 -38.86 -8.46
#